data_AF-M4WDN6-F1
#
_entry.id   AF-M4WDN6-F1
#
_cell.length_a   1.000
_cell.length_b   1.000
_cell.length_c   1.000
_cell.angle_alpha   90.00
_cell.angle_beta   90.00
_cell.angle_gamma   90.00
#
_symmetry.space_group_name_H-M   'P 1'
#
loop_
_entity.id
_entity.type
_entity.pdbx_description
1 polymer ?
#
loop_
_entity_poly.entity_id
_entity_poly.type
_entity_poly.pdbx_seq_one_letter_code
_entity_poly.pdbx_strand_id
1 'polypeptide(L)'
;YALGRYDAAANAWTPLDAEKDVGTGLRYDWGKFYASKTFYDPAKRRRVLWGWVGETDSERADVSKGWASLQGIPRTVLLDTKTGSNLLQWPVEEVETLRTNSTDLSGITIDYGT
;
A
#
# COMPACT_ATOMS: atom_id res chain seq x y z
N TYR A 1 -2.85 9.38 5.12
CA TYR A 1 -1.63 10.19 4.97
C TYR A 1 -2.00 11.46 4.22
N ALA A 2 -1.17 12.48 4.31
CA ALA A 2 -1.28 13.69 3.49
C ALA A 2 0.10 14.03 2.92
N LEU A 3 0.12 14.70 1.78
CA LEU A 3 1.34 15.24 1.18
C LEU A 3 1.55 16.67 1.66
N GLY A 4 2.79 17.06 1.90
CA GLY A 4 3.11 18.34 2.51
C GLY A 4 4.56 18.74 2.32
N ARG A 5 4.90 19.92 2.84
CA ARG A 5 6.27 20.43 2.94
C ARG A 5 6.68 20.43 4.39
N TYR A 6 7.93 20.07 4.65
CA TYR A 6 8.51 20.10 5.99
C TYR A 6 9.57 21.19 6.06
N ASP A 7 9.42 22.11 7.00
CA ASP A 7 10.44 23.07 7.41
C ASP A 7 11.16 22.53 8.65
N ALA A 8 12.43 22.20 8.48
CA ALA A 8 13.25 21.65 9.56
C ALA A 8 13.64 22.69 10.62
N ALA A 9 13.79 23.96 10.25
CA ALA A 9 14.17 25.02 11.19
C ALA A 9 12.99 25.37 12.11
N ALA A 10 11.78 25.44 11.55
CA ALA A 10 10.55 25.65 12.31
C ALA A 10 10.01 24.37 12.96
N ASN A 11 10.55 23.20 12.59
CA ASN A 11 10.01 21.88 12.93
C ASN A 11 8.51 21.77 12.61
N ALA A 12 8.12 22.27 11.44
CA ALA A 12 6.73 22.41 11.03
C ALA A 12 6.48 21.65 9.73
N TRP A 13 5.40 20.87 9.69
CA TRP A 13 4.89 20.27 8.48
C TRP A 13 3.60 20.98 8.06
N THR A 14 3.49 21.34 6.78
CA THR A 14 2.33 22.02 6.22
C THR A 14 1.74 21.19 5.09
N PRO A 15 0.43 20.86 5.11
CA PRO A 15 -0.21 20.11 4.03
C PRO A 15 -0.16 20.88 2.70
N LEU A 16 -0.07 20.16 1.59
CA LEU A 16 -0.23 20.75 0.25
C LEU A 16 -1.70 21.08 -0.04
N ASP A 17 -2.63 20.34 0.57
CA ASP A 17 -4.07 20.50 0.46
C ASP A 17 -4.68 20.37 1.85
N ALA A 18 -5.20 21.47 2.40
CA ALA A 18 -5.75 21.52 3.75
C ALA A 18 -7.09 20.76 3.88
N GLU A 19 -7.83 20.58 2.78
CA GLU A 19 -9.08 19.79 2.80
C GLU A 19 -8.78 18.29 2.88
N LYS A 20 -7.59 17.86 2.45
CA LYS A 20 -7.12 16.47 2.45
C LYS A 20 -5.99 16.21 3.44
N ASP A 21 -6.02 16.88 4.59
CA ASP A 21 -5.02 16.72 5.63
C ASP A 21 -5.08 15.33 6.32
N VAL A 22 -4.14 15.06 7.21
CA VAL A 22 -4.03 13.82 7.97
C VAL A 22 -5.33 13.58 8.74
N GLY A 23 -5.99 12.46 8.43
CA GLY A 23 -7.24 12.04 9.08
C GLY A 23 -8.49 12.24 8.21
N THR A 24 -8.46 13.17 7.26
CA THR A 24 -9.61 13.46 6.38
C THR A 24 -9.34 13.16 4.90
N GLY A 25 -8.07 12.98 4.51
CA GLY A 25 -7.65 12.70 3.13
C GLY A 25 -7.40 11.23 2.79
N LEU A 26 -6.27 11.00 2.12
CA LEU A 26 -5.93 9.72 1.47
C LEU A 26 -5.52 8.62 2.44
N ARG A 27 -5.72 7.36 2.03
CA ARG A 27 -5.23 6.17 2.74
C ARG A 27 -4.21 5.43 1.87
N TYR A 28 -3.27 4.72 2.51
CA TYR A 28 -2.41 3.79 1.76
C TYR A 28 -3.24 2.66 1.15
N ASP A 29 -4.24 2.20 1.89
CA ASP A 29 -5.09 1.10 1.48
C ASP A 29 -6.52 1.40 1.96
N TRP A 30 -7.50 1.09 1.12
CA TRP A 30 -8.91 1.32 1.43
C TRP A 30 -9.58 0.08 2.05
N GLY A 31 -8.86 -1.05 2.14
CA GLY A 31 -9.30 -2.27 2.81
C GLY A 31 -8.80 -2.43 4.25
N LYS A 32 -8.60 -3.68 4.67
CA LYS A 32 -8.02 -4.05 5.97
C LYS A 32 -6.50 -3.88 5.94
N PHE A 33 -6.02 -2.75 6.44
CA PHE A 33 -4.60 -2.44 6.52
C PHE A 33 -4.34 -1.44 7.65
N TYR A 34 -3.48 -1.79 8.60
CA TYR A 34 -3.25 -0.98 9.78
C TYR A 34 -1.80 -1.03 10.26
N ALA A 35 -1.45 -0.11 11.18
CA ALA A 35 -0.13 0.01 11.80
C ALA A 35 1.03 0.06 10.80
N SER A 36 0.81 0.68 9.64
CA SER A 36 1.78 0.68 8.55
C SER A 36 3.05 1.44 8.89
N LYS A 37 4.21 0.93 8.44
CA LYS A 37 5.51 1.54 8.69
C LYS A 37 6.41 1.39 7.47
N THR A 38 7.20 2.43 7.17
CA THR A 38 8.15 2.39 6.06
C THR A 38 9.59 2.39 6.55
N PHE A 39 10.48 1.82 5.74
CA PHE A 39 11.93 1.98 5.86
C PHE A 39 12.55 2.26 4.49
N TYR A 40 13.77 2.78 4.49
CA TYR A 40 14.55 2.95 3.26
C TYR A 40 15.45 1.73 3.07
N ASP A 41 15.34 1.10 1.90
CA ASP A 41 16.21 0.02 1.44
C ASP A 41 17.39 0.64 0.67
N PRO A 42 18.61 0.68 1.23
CA PRO A 42 19.76 1.28 0.58
C PRO A 42 20.31 0.44 -0.58
N ALA A 43 20.08 -0.88 -0.58
CA ALA A 43 20.60 -1.78 -1.62
C ALA A 43 19.88 -1.54 -2.94
N LYS A 44 18.56 -1.36 -2.91
CA LYS A 44 17.74 -1.09 -4.10
C LYS A 44 17.25 0.36 -4.20
N ARG A 45 17.69 1.23 -3.29
CA ARG A 45 17.40 2.68 -3.26
C ARG A 45 15.90 3.00 -3.34
N ARG A 46 15.08 2.27 -2.58
CA ARG A 46 13.62 2.39 -2.60
C ARG A 46 13.05 2.51 -1.19
N ARG A 47 11.87 3.13 -1.06
CA ARG A 47 11.10 3.12 0.20
C ARG A 47 10.14 1.94 0.17
N VAL A 48 10.20 1.11 1.22
CA VAL A 48 9.36 -0.09 1.34
C VAL A 48 8.37 0.11 2.49
N LEU A 49 7.10 -0.22 2.23
CA LEU A 49 5.98 -0.16 3.17
C LEU A 49 5.61 -1.56 3.64
N TRP A 50 5.59 -1.73 4.96
CA TRP A 50 4.94 -2.85 5.65
C TRP A 50 3.62 -2.41 6.26
N GLY A 51 2.70 -3.36 6.44
CA GLY A 51 1.49 -3.13 7.22
C GLY A 51 0.80 -4.42 7.60
N TRP A 52 0.18 -4.37 8.78
CA TRP A 52 -0.54 -5.46 9.38
C TRP A 52 -1.94 -5.56 8.77
N VAL A 53 -2.33 -6.78 8.38
CA VAL A 53 -3.65 -7.13 7.89
C VAL A 53 -4.29 -8.02 8.95
N GLY A 54 -5.24 -7.45 9.69
CA GLY A 54 -5.99 -8.20 10.70
C GLY A 54 -6.99 -9.16 10.07
N GLU A 55 -7.35 -10.20 10.83
CA GLU A 55 -8.33 -11.20 10.39
C GLU A 55 -9.72 -10.61 10.11
N THR A 56 -10.49 -11.31 9.29
CA THR A 56 -11.88 -10.98 8.94
C THR A 56 -12.85 -12.10 9.28
N ASP A 57 -12.37 -13.21 9.83
CA ASP A 57 -13.19 -14.26 10.43
C ASP A 57 -13.43 -13.96 11.93
N SER A 58 -13.95 -14.95 12.67
CA SER A 58 -14.22 -14.82 14.10
C SER A 58 -13.01 -15.20 14.95
N GLU A 59 -12.89 -14.62 16.13
CA GLU A 59 -11.88 -15.02 17.14
C GLU A 59 -11.90 -16.53 17.46
N ARG A 60 -13.08 -17.17 17.45
CA ARG A 60 -13.18 -18.63 17.62
C ARG A 60 -12.44 -19.39 16.51
N ALA A 61 -12.49 -18.87 15.29
CA ALA A 61 -11.77 -19.45 14.15
C ALA A 61 -10.26 -19.24 14.31
N ASP A 62 -9.82 -18.08 14.80
CA ASP A 62 -8.42 -17.82 15.16
C ASP A 62 -7.88 -18.84 16.17
N VAL A 63 -8.61 -19.07 17.27
CA VAL A 63 -8.25 -20.07 18.28
C VAL A 63 -8.23 -21.47 17.69
N SER A 64 -9.20 -21.81 16.83
CA SER A 64 -9.29 -23.13 16.21
C SER A 64 -8.18 -23.40 15.20
N LYS A 65 -7.74 -22.40 14.43
CA LYS A 65 -6.65 -22.52 13.44
C LYS A 65 -5.27 -22.33 14.07
N GLY A 66 -5.18 -21.74 15.27
CA GLY A 66 -3.97 -21.63 16.08
C GLY A 66 -3.04 -20.46 15.72
N TRP A 67 -3.50 -19.55 14.86
CA TRP A 67 -2.77 -18.35 14.45
C TRP A 67 -3.76 -17.25 14.01
N ALA A 68 -3.31 -16.00 13.99
CA ALA A 68 -4.12 -14.88 13.53
C ALA A 68 -3.26 -13.79 12.90
N SER A 69 -3.84 -13.13 11.91
CA SER A 69 -3.33 -12.00 11.15
C SER A 69 -2.16 -12.31 10.22
N LEU A 70 -1.93 -11.36 9.31
CA LEU A 70 -0.86 -11.43 8.32
C LEU A 70 -0.12 -10.09 8.21
N GLN A 71 1.05 -10.14 7.57
CA GLN A 71 1.64 -8.96 6.95
C GLN A 71 1.25 -8.93 5.48
N GLY A 72 0.89 -7.74 4.98
CA GLY A 72 0.76 -7.56 3.54
C GLY A 72 2.10 -7.76 2.83
N ILE A 73 2.06 -8.19 1.56
CA ILE A 73 3.26 -8.21 0.72
C ILE A 73 3.88 -6.81 0.71
N PRO A 74 5.19 -6.65 0.99
CA PRO A 74 5.83 -5.34 1.02
C PRO A 74 5.62 -4.58 -0.29
N ARG A 75 5.37 -3.28 -0.20
CA ARG A 75 5.13 -2.41 -1.36
C ARG A 75 6.17 -1.31 -1.46
N THR A 76 6.61 -0.99 -2.67
CA THR A 76 7.34 0.27 -2.90
C THR A 76 6.39 1.45 -2.70
N VAL A 77 6.92 2.60 -2.31
CA VAL A 77 6.15 3.86 -2.16
C VAL A 77 6.84 4.96 -2.93
N LEU A 78 6.12 5.56 -3.89
CA LEU A 78 6.62 6.64 -4.73
C LEU A 78 5.58 7.77 -4.77
N LEU A 79 6.04 9.00 -4.97
CA LEU A 79 5.14 10.10 -5.31
C LEU A 79 4.65 9.90 -6.75
N ASP A 80 3.35 10.03 -7.00
CA ASP A 80 2.83 10.14 -8.35
C ASP A 80 3.24 11.50 -8.93
N THR A 81 4.25 11.51 -9.80
CA THR A 81 4.73 12.76 -10.42
C THR A 81 3.81 13.27 -11.53
N LYS A 82 2.86 12.46 -12.01
CA LYS A 82 1.89 12.90 -13.02
C LYS A 82 0.81 13.78 -12.39
N THR A 83 0.31 13.37 -11.23
CA THR A 83 -0.75 14.10 -10.51
C THR A 83 -0.21 15.03 -9.42
N GLY A 84 0.91 14.66 -8.80
CA GLY A 84 1.47 15.34 -7.63
C GLY A 84 0.61 15.24 -6.36
N SER A 85 -0.47 14.46 -6.38
CA SER A 85 -1.53 14.50 -5.37
C SER A 85 -1.70 13.20 -4.57
N ASN A 86 -1.02 12.13 -4.96
CA ASN A 86 -1.12 10.82 -4.30
C ASN A 86 0.22 10.06 -4.31
N LEU A 87 0.29 9.01 -3.49
CA LEU A 87 1.38 8.03 -3.53
C LEU A 87 0.99 6.84 -4.40
N LEU A 88 1.95 6.34 -5.17
CA LEU A 88 1.86 5.07 -5.89
C LEU A 88 2.47 3.97 -5.03
N GLN A 89 1.81 2.82 -5.03
CA GLN A 89 2.28 1.61 -4.37
C GLN A 89 2.26 0.45 -5.36
N TRP A 90 3.31 -0.36 -5.31
CA TRP A 90 3.42 -1.58 -6.11
C TRP A 90 4.08 -2.68 -5.29
N PRO A 91 3.66 -3.96 -5.38
CA PRO A 91 4.39 -5.05 -4.76
C PRO A 91 5.87 -5.00 -5.14
N VAL A 92 6.75 -5.30 -4.18
CA VAL A 92 8.19 -5.37 -4.47
C VAL A 92 8.48 -6.41 -5.56
N GLU A 93 9.37 -6.09 -6.49
CA GLU A 93 9.68 -6.93 -7.67
C GLU A 93 10.11 -8.36 -7.32
N GLU A 94 10.64 -8.58 -6.12
CA GLU A 94 11.01 -9.91 -5.66
C GLU A 94 9.84 -10.89 -5.61
N VAL A 95 8.60 -10.40 -5.44
CA VAL A 95 7.43 -11.28 -5.49
C VAL A 95 7.25 -11.94 -6.85
N GLU A 96 7.79 -11.34 -7.91
CA GLU A 96 7.67 -11.87 -9.27
C GLU A 96 8.44 -13.17 -9.46
N THR A 97 9.48 -13.44 -8.66
CA THR A 97 10.25 -14.70 -8.72
C THR A 97 9.45 -15.91 -8.25
N LEU A 98 8.29 -15.68 -7.63
CA LEU A 98 7.38 -16.75 -7.18
C LEU A 98 6.39 -17.17 -8.29
N ARG A 99 6.34 -16.45 -9.43
CA ARG A 99 5.49 -16.80 -10.57
C ARG A 99 6.07 -18.01 -11.30
N THR A 100 5.26 -19.04 -11.54
CA THR A 100 5.69 -20.28 -12.21
C THR A 100 5.24 -20.38 -13.67
N ASN A 101 3.99 -19.97 -13.95
CA ASN A 101 3.38 -20.06 -15.27
C ASN A 101 2.64 -18.74 -15.58
N SER A 102 2.43 -18.45 -16.86
CA SER A 102 1.61 -17.34 -17.32
C SER A 102 0.65 -17.79 -18.42
N THR A 103 -0.61 -17.37 -18.33
CA THR A 103 -1.58 -17.50 -19.41
C THR A 103 -1.90 -16.11 -19.93
N ASP A 104 -1.62 -15.87 -21.21
CA ASP A 104 -2.02 -14.65 -21.89
C ASP A 104 -3.39 -14.88 -22.56
N LEU A 105 -4.31 -13.96 -22.34
CA LEU A 105 -5.68 -13.96 -22.87
C LEU A 105 -5.89 -12.81 -23.87
N SER A 106 -4.80 -12.28 -24.43
CA SER A 106 -4.87 -11.32 -25.52
C SER A 106 -5.66 -11.88 -26.72
N GLY A 107 -6.48 -11.02 -27.34
CA GLY A 107 -7.29 -11.39 -28.50
C GLY A 107 -8.65 -12.05 -28.20
N ILE A 108 -9.07 -12.11 -26.93
CA ILE A 108 -10.43 -12.53 -26.58
C ILE A 108 -11.38 -11.32 -26.65
N THR A 109 -12.44 -11.44 -27.45
CA THR A 109 -13.58 -10.52 -27.42
C THR A 109 -14.54 -10.99 -26.34
N ILE A 110 -14.82 -10.13 -25.36
CA ILE A 110 -15.88 -10.35 -24.37
C ILE A 110 -17.08 -9.51 -24.80
N ASP A 111 -18.15 -10.17 -25.24
CA ASP A 111 -19.41 -9.52 -25.53
C ASP A 111 -20.11 -9.06 -24.24
N TYR A 112 -21.04 -8.11 -24.35
CA TYR A 112 -21.79 -7.64 -23.20
C TYR A 112 -22.74 -8.74 -22.67
N GLY A 113 -22.92 -8.78 -21.34
CA GLY A 113 -23.90 -9.66 -20.71
C GLY A 113 -25.33 -9.17 -20.98
N THR A 114 -26.24 -10.10 -21.29
CA THR A 114 -27.70 -9.87 -21.35
C THR A 114 -28.31 -9.67 -19.97
#